data_AF-A0A1X9HDC9-F1
#
_entry.id   AF-A0A1X9HDC9-F1
#
_cell.length_a   1.000
_cell.length_b   1.000
_cell.length_c   1.000
_cell.angle_alpha   90.00
_cell.angle_beta   90.00
_cell.angle_gamma   90.00
#
_symmetry.space_group_name_H-M   'P 1'
#
loop_
_entity.id
_entity.type
_entity.pdbx_description
1 polymer ?
#
loop_
_entity_poly.entity_id
_entity_poly.type
_entity_poly.pdbx_seq_one_letter_code
_entity_poly.pdbx_strand_id
1 'polypeptide(L)'
;FFICLPFLMKIMVLFVILVGMFLGYEFSKLNLNYKLFSLKYLSKTFFLASMWNMPYLSTFGLNYYPLIMGNQIYKNLDQGWSEYIGAQNIYMNIKNISMFLQFLYNNNLKIFMLLSILWIIFIMYI
;
A
#
# COMPACT_ATOMS: atom_id res chain seq x y z
N PHE A 1 -35.41 -6.97 -36.62
CA PHE A 1 -36.33 -7.46 -35.57
C PHE A 1 -37.14 -6.29 -35.04
N PHE A 2 -38.47 -6.38 -35.08
CA PHE A 2 -39.37 -5.40 -34.48
C PHE A 2 -39.91 -5.98 -33.17
N ILE A 3 -39.57 -5.34 -32.04
CA ILE A 3 -40.07 -5.77 -30.73
C ILE A 3 -41.37 -4.99 -30.49
N CYS A 4 -42.50 -5.68 -30.68
CA CYS A 4 -43.81 -5.15 -30.35
C CYS A 4 -44.07 -5.39 -28.86
N LEU A 5 -43.84 -4.37 -28.02
CA LEU A 5 -44.15 -4.44 -26.60
C LEU A 5 -45.68 -4.50 -26.39
N PRO A 6 -46.17 -5.39 -25.51
CA PRO A 6 -47.58 -5.38 -25.13
C PRO A 6 -47.96 -4.03 -24.51
N PHE A 7 -49.20 -3.60 -24.74
CA PHE A 7 -49.69 -2.27 -24.34
C PHE A 7 -49.36 -1.89 -22.89
N LEU A 8 -49.44 -2.86 -21.97
CA LEU A 8 -49.10 -2.68 -20.55
C LEU A 8 -47.67 -2.17 -20.33
N MET A 9 -46.67 -2.81 -20.97
CA MET A 9 -45.27 -2.39 -20.83
C MET A 9 -45.01 -1.02 -21.45
N LYS A 10 -45.75 -0.66 -22.51
CA LYS A 10 -45.62 0.64 -23.17
C LYS A 10 -46.05 1.81 -22.28
N ILE A 11 -47.00 1.60 -21.37
CA ILE A 11 -47.56 2.64 -20.48
C ILE A 11 -47.00 2.57 -19.05
N MET A 12 -46.24 1.53 -18.70
CA MET A 12 -45.78 1.27 -17.34
C MET A 12 -45.01 2.44 -16.71
N VAL A 13 -44.19 3.15 -17.49
CA VAL A 13 -43.44 4.32 -17.01
C VAL A 13 -44.37 5.44 -16.55
N LEU A 14 -45.41 5.75 -17.32
CA LEU A 14 -46.40 6.77 -16.97
C LEU A 14 -47.15 6.39 -15.70
N PHE A 15 -47.51 5.12 -15.56
CA PHE A 15 -48.19 4.62 -14.37
C PHE A 15 -47.32 4.77 -13.11
N VAL A 16 -46.04 4.38 -13.18
CA VAL A 16 -45.10 4.49 -12.06
C VAL A 16 -44.87 5.96 -11.67
N ILE A 17 -44.78 6.87 -12.64
CA ILE A 17 -44.61 8.31 -12.36
C ILE A 17 -45.84 8.87 -11.64
N LEU A 18 -47.05 8.53 -12.09
CA LEU A 18 -48.29 9.01 -11.47
C LEU A 18 -48.43 8.47 -10.03
N VAL A 19 -48.14 7.19 -9.81
CA VAL A 19 -48.16 6.59 -8.47
C VAL A 19 -47.10 7.22 -7.56
N GLY A 20 -45.89 7.46 -8.09
CA GLY A 20 -44.83 8.13 -7.34
C GLY A 20 -45.18 9.55 -6.94
N MET A 21 -45.82 10.31 -7.84
CA MET A 21 -46.29 11.67 -7.57
C MET A 21 -47.37 11.69 -6.48
N PHE A 22 -48.34 10.78 -6.56
CA PHE A 22 -49.39 10.66 -5.54
C PHE A 22 -48.82 10.32 -4.16
N LEU A 23 -47.94 9.31 -4.08
CA LEU A 23 -47.30 8.91 -2.82
C LEU A 23 -46.38 10.00 -2.25
N GLY A 24 -45.61 10.68 -3.11
CA GLY A 24 -44.74 11.76 -2.68
C GLY A 24 -45.50 12.96 -2.10
N TYR A 25 -46.66 13.28 -2.67
CA TYR A 25 -47.53 14.35 -2.17
C TYR A 25 -48.15 14.01 -0.81
N GLU A 26 -48.54 12.75 -0.58
CA GLU A 26 -49.01 12.33 0.75
C GLU A 26 -47.89 12.36 1.79
N PHE A 27 -46.66 11.96 1.43
CA PHE A 27 -45.51 12.03 2.34
C PHE A 27 -45.08 13.45 2.71
N SER A 28 -45.29 14.45 1.83
CA SER A 28 -44.90 15.83 2.13
C SER A 28 -45.85 16.54 3.11
N LYS A 29 -47.07 16.03 3.30
CA LYS A 29 -48.09 16.59 4.22
C LYS A 29 -47.93 16.15 5.69
N LEU A 30 -46.82 15.52 6.04
CA LEU A 30 -46.58 15.08 7.42
C LEU A 30 -46.36 16.30 8.35
N ASN A 31 -47.33 16.56 9.24
CA ASN A 31 -47.25 17.57 10.30
C ASN A 31 -46.24 17.21 11.40
N LEU A 32 -45.77 18.22 12.14
CA LEU A 32 -44.70 18.10 13.14
C LEU A 32 -45.01 17.20 14.35
N ASN A 33 -46.26 16.80 14.59
CA ASN A 33 -46.67 16.08 15.81
C ASN A 33 -46.90 14.57 15.64
N TYR A 34 -46.39 13.96 14.55
CA TYR A 34 -46.51 12.51 14.33
C TYR A 34 -45.37 11.72 14.96
N LYS A 35 -45.68 10.55 15.55
CA LYS A 35 -44.66 9.56 15.93
C LYS A 35 -43.99 9.04 14.66
N LEU A 36 -42.70 9.34 14.48
CA LEU A 36 -41.93 8.91 13.32
C LEU A 36 -41.82 7.38 13.27
N PHE A 37 -42.31 6.77 12.19
CA PHE A 37 -42.12 5.33 11.94
C PHE A 37 -40.64 4.95 11.87
N SER A 38 -39.78 5.89 11.46
CA SER A 38 -38.33 5.67 11.41
C SER A 38 -37.72 5.45 12.80
N LEU A 39 -38.17 6.18 13.81
CA LEU A 39 -37.73 5.99 15.19
C LEU A 39 -38.22 4.65 15.77
N LYS A 40 -39.36 4.13 15.31
CA LYS A 40 -39.87 2.81 15.72
C LYS A 40 -39.04 1.66 15.13
N TYR A 41 -38.48 1.82 13.94
CA TYR A 41 -37.71 0.79 13.22
C TYR A 41 -36.26 1.22 12.94
N LEU A 42 -35.57 1.72 13.97
CA LEU A 42 -34.22 2.28 13.85
C LEU A 42 -33.22 1.35 13.15
N SER A 43 -33.23 0.04 13.45
CA SER A 43 -32.30 -0.91 12.82
C SER A 43 -32.48 -1.00 11.30
N LYS A 44 -33.73 -1.10 10.82
CA LYS A 44 -34.04 -1.17 9.39
C LYS A 44 -33.74 0.15 8.69
N THR A 45 -34.05 1.28 9.34
CA THR A 45 -33.76 2.60 8.77
C THR A 45 -32.27 2.89 8.71
N PHE A 46 -31.50 2.51 9.74
CA PHE A 46 -30.05 2.65 9.71
C PHE A 46 -29.40 1.76 8.66
N PHE A 47 -29.92 0.54 8.45
CA PHE A 47 -29.45 -0.32 7.37
C PHE A 47 -29.70 0.28 5.98
N LEU A 48 -30.88 0.87 5.74
CA LEU A 48 -31.19 1.56 4.49
C LEU A 48 -30.38 2.86 4.33
N ALA A 49 -30.23 3.64 5.42
CA ALA A 49 -29.49 4.89 5.43
C ALA A 49 -27.98 4.70 5.20
N SER A 50 -27.41 3.60 5.69
CA SER A 50 -26.01 3.22 5.47
C SER A 50 -25.75 2.57 4.11
N MET A 51 -26.69 2.68 3.15
CA MET A 51 -26.62 2.03 1.85
C MET A 51 -26.30 0.54 1.98
N TRP A 52 -27.04 -0.16 2.84
CA TRP A 52 -26.84 -1.58 3.11
C TRP A 52 -25.41 -1.94 3.57
N ASN A 53 -24.77 -1.05 4.33
CA ASN A 53 -23.36 -1.17 4.75
C ASN A 53 -22.35 -1.28 3.59
N MET A 54 -22.72 -0.91 2.37
CA MET A 54 -21.82 -0.94 1.21
C MET A 54 -20.53 -0.14 1.41
N PRO A 55 -20.53 1.07 2.03
CA PRO A 55 -19.30 1.82 2.26
C PRO A 55 -18.31 1.09 3.17
N TYR A 56 -18.81 0.35 4.17
CA TYR A 56 -17.97 -0.45 5.05
C TYR A 56 -17.41 -1.66 4.30
N LEU A 57 -18.25 -2.38 3.55
CA LEU A 57 -17.82 -3.54 2.77
C LEU A 57 -16.78 -3.17 1.70
N SER A 58 -16.93 -2.01 1.05
CA SER A 58 -16.00 -1.57 0.00
C SER A 58 -14.66 -1.10 0.55
N THR A 59 -14.62 -0.57 1.77
CA THR A 59 -13.39 -0.02 2.38
C THR A 59 -12.69 -1.01 3.31
N PHE A 60 -13.37 -2.07 3.74
CA PHE A 60 -12.80 -3.04 4.67
C PHE A 60 -11.61 -3.78 4.05
N GLY A 61 -10.47 -3.72 4.72
CA GLY A 61 -9.25 -4.42 4.30
C GLY A 61 -8.42 -3.74 3.22
N LEU A 62 -8.98 -2.78 2.46
CA LEU A 62 -8.22 -2.06 1.41
C LEU A 62 -6.97 -1.34 1.95
N ASN A 63 -7.04 -0.79 3.17
CA ASN A 63 -5.90 -0.08 3.75
C ASN A 63 -4.90 -1.03 4.43
N TYR A 64 -5.37 -2.16 4.97
CA TYR A 64 -4.55 -3.04 5.81
C TYR A 64 -3.44 -3.73 5.01
N TYR A 65 -3.77 -4.30 3.85
CA TYR A 65 -2.80 -5.04 3.02
C TYR A 65 -1.67 -4.16 2.48
N PRO A 66 -1.93 -2.98 1.88
CA PRO A 66 -0.85 -2.10 1.40
C PRO A 66 0.06 -1.62 2.53
N LEU A 67 -0.48 -1.35 3.72
CA LEU A 67 0.31 -0.88 4.86
C LEU A 67 1.28 -1.96 5.37
N ILE A 68 0.84 -3.21 5.47
CA ILE A 68 1.72 -4.32 5.86
C ILE A 68 2.81 -4.53 4.82
N MET A 69 2.43 -4.54 3.55
CA MET A 69 3.37 -4.75 2.46
C MET A 69 4.40 -3.62 2.40
N GLY A 70 3.97 -2.36 2.59
CA GLY A 70 4.87 -1.21 2.69
C GLY A 70 5.87 -1.33 3.84
N ASN A 71 5.42 -1.79 5.02
CA ASN A 71 6.31 -1.99 6.16
C ASN A 71 7.35 -3.12 5.91
N GLN A 72 6.94 -4.20 5.26
CA GLN A 72 7.86 -5.29 4.89
C GLN A 72 8.90 -4.83 3.86
N ILE A 73 8.48 -4.05 2.86
CA ILE A 73 9.38 -3.46 1.86
C ILE A 73 10.38 -2.54 2.54
N TYR A 74 9.92 -1.62 3.39
CA TYR A 74 10.79 -0.66 4.07
C TYR A 74 11.87 -1.35 4.92
N LYS A 75 11.50 -2.36 5.71
CA LYS A 75 12.44 -3.09 6.56
C LYS A 75 13.42 -3.95 5.78
N ASN A 76 12.92 -4.70 4.79
CA ASN A 76 13.74 -5.69 4.12
C ASN A 76 14.57 -5.06 3.01
N LEU A 77 13.98 -4.20 2.18
CA LEU A 77 14.65 -3.64 1.02
C LEU A 77 15.50 -2.43 1.40
N ASP A 78 14.89 -1.39 2.00
CA ASP A 78 15.61 -0.16 2.30
C ASP A 78 16.60 -0.37 3.44
N GLN A 79 16.12 -0.75 4.64
CA GLN A 79 16.98 -0.92 5.81
C GLN A 79 17.80 -2.22 5.80
N GLY A 80 17.46 -3.19 4.94
CA GLY A 80 18.12 -4.49 4.90
C GLY A 80 19.10 -4.60 3.72
N TRP A 81 18.58 -5.03 2.57
CA TRP A 81 19.38 -5.35 1.40
C TRP A 81 20.19 -4.16 0.87
N SER A 82 19.60 -2.95 0.84
CA SER A 82 20.29 -1.78 0.29
C SER A 82 21.46 -1.33 1.17
N GLU A 83 21.30 -1.37 2.50
CA GLU A 83 22.39 -1.05 3.45
C GLU A 83 23.47 -2.13 3.45
N TYR A 84 23.07 -3.40 3.39
CA TYR A 84 23.99 -4.53 3.32
C TYR A 84 24.82 -4.52 2.03
N ILE A 85 24.24 -4.22 0.87
CA ILE A 85 25.00 -4.17 -0.39
C ILE A 85 25.80 -2.87 -0.49
N GLY A 86 25.26 -1.78 0.03
CA GLY A 86 25.86 -0.46 -0.05
C GLY A 86 26.89 -0.17 1.03
N ALA A 87 26.66 0.90 1.78
CA ALA A 87 27.68 1.53 2.61
C ALA A 87 28.19 0.63 3.75
N GLN A 88 27.35 -0.20 4.37
CA GLN A 88 27.76 -0.95 5.57
C GLN A 88 28.79 -2.04 5.25
N ASN A 89 28.55 -2.84 4.21
CA ASN A 89 29.48 -3.91 3.84
C ASN A 89 30.75 -3.36 3.18
N ILE A 90 30.66 -2.27 2.41
CA ILE A 90 31.84 -1.56 1.91
C ILE A 90 32.71 -1.06 3.07
N TYR A 91 32.09 -0.43 4.07
CA TYR A 91 32.80 0.02 5.27
C TYR A 91 33.50 -1.13 6.01
N MET A 92 32.80 -2.27 6.20
CA MET A 92 33.38 -3.44 6.87
C MET A 92 34.56 -4.03 6.10
N ASN A 93 34.48 -4.11 4.77
CA ASN A 93 35.58 -4.59 3.93
C ASN A 93 36.79 -3.67 4.01
N ILE A 94 36.59 -2.35 3.90
CA ILE A 94 37.68 -1.36 3.99
C ILE A 94 38.34 -1.43 5.37
N LYS A 95 37.56 -1.56 6.45
CA LYS A 95 38.07 -1.71 7.81
C LYS A 95 38.93 -2.96 7.97
N ASN A 96 38.52 -4.09 7.40
CA ASN A 96 39.28 -5.34 7.47
C ASN A 96 40.60 -5.22 6.69
N ILE A 97 40.57 -4.61 5.51
CA ILE A 97 41.77 -4.33 4.71
C ILE A 97 42.71 -3.38 5.46
N SER A 98 42.18 -2.33 6.10
CA SER A 98 43.02 -1.39 6.85
C SER A 98 43.67 -2.06 8.07
N MET A 99 42.96 -2.96 8.77
CA MET A 99 43.56 -3.73 9.87
C MET A 99 44.67 -4.67 9.38
N PHE A 100 44.50 -5.32 8.22
CA PHE A 100 45.55 -6.15 7.64
C PHE A 100 46.78 -5.32 7.22
N LEU A 101 46.56 -4.17 6.56
CA LEU A 101 47.63 -3.25 6.19
C LEU A 101 48.38 -2.73 7.42
N GLN A 102 47.68 -2.41 8.51
CA GLN A 102 48.30 -1.99 9.76
C GLN A 102 49.25 -3.06 10.31
N PHE A 103 48.88 -4.33 10.21
CA PHE A 103 49.76 -5.43 10.62
C PHE A 103 51.04 -5.51 9.77
N LEU A 104 50.92 -5.33 8.44
CA LEU A 104 52.08 -5.27 7.55
C LEU A 104 52.98 -4.08 7.90
N TYR A 105 52.41 -2.89 8.10
CA TYR A 105 53.19 -1.70 8.42
C TYR A 105 53.90 -1.78 9.79
N ASN A 106 53.47 -2.66 10.70
CA ASN A 106 54.16 -2.78 11.99
C ASN A 106 55.62 -3.27 11.85
N ASN A 107 55.99 -3.90 10.72
CA ASN A 107 57.36 -4.31 10.39
C ASN A 107 57.95 -3.56 9.18
N ASN A 108 57.67 -2.26 9.07
CA ASN A 108 58.03 -1.40 7.94
C ASN A 108 59.43 -1.61 7.37
N LEU A 109 60.48 -1.55 8.21
CA LEU A 109 61.88 -1.63 7.75
C LEU A 109 62.23 -2.98 7.12
N LYS A 110 61.80 -4.08 7.74
CA LYS A 110 62.10 -5.43 7.24
C LYS A 110 61.42 -5.67 5.90
N ILE A 111 60.18 -5.23 5.74
CA ILE A 111 59.42 -5.38 4.49
C ILE A 111 60.00 -4.51 3.38
N PHE A 112 60.39 -3.26 3.69
CA PHE A 112 60.99 -2.36 2.71
C PHE A 112 62.29 -2.94 2.13
N MET A 113 63.15 -3.49 2.99
CA MET A 113 64.40 -4.15 2.55
C MET A 113 64.14 -5.42 1.72
N LEU A 114 63.10 -6.19 2.04
CA LEU A 114 62.73 -7.39 1.28
C LEU A 114 62.20 -7.02 -0.12
N LEU A 115 61.40 -5.96 -0.21
CA LEU A 115 60.87 -5.44 -1.47
C LEU A 115 61.98 -4.89 -2.39
N SER A 116 62.97 -4.18 -1.85
CA SER A 116 64.08 -3.65 -2.66
C SER A 116 64.93 -4.77 -3.27
N ILE A 117 65.20 -5.84 -2.51
CA ILE A 117 65.92 -7.01 -3.00
C ILE A 117 65.12 -7.75 -4.09
N LEU A 118 63.82 -7.97 -3.87
CA LEU A 118 62.94 -8.59 -4.88
C LEU A 118 62.90 -7.79 -6.18
N TRP A 119 62.89 -6.46 -6.08
CA TRP A 119 62.87 -5.59 -7.26
C TRP A 119 64.18 -5.67 -8.05
N ILE A 120 65.33 -5.71 -7.37
CA ILE A 120 66.63 -5.93 -8.01
C ILE A 120 66.67 -7.29 -8.71
N ILE A 121 66.17 -8.35 -8.07
CA ILE A 121 66.09 -9.69 -8.68
C ILE A 121 65.21 -9.64 -9.94
N PHE A 122 64.06 -8.97 -9.88
CA PHE A 122 63.18 -8.80 -11.04
C PHE A 122 63.86 -8.06 -12.19
N ILE A 123 64.61 -6.99 -11.90
CA ILE A 123 65.39 -6.24 -12.90
C ILE A 123 66.50 -7.10 -13.51
N MET A 124 67.07 -8.03 -12.74
CA MET A 124 68.11 -8.94 -13.23
C MET A 124 67.55 -10.11 -14.05
N TYR A 125 66.29 -10.48 -13.84
CA TYR A 125 65.62 -11.60 -14.51
C TYR A 125 64.80 -11.19 -15.73
N ILE A 126 64.37 -9.92 -15.78
CA ILE A 126 63.93 -9.22 -17.01
C ILE A 126 65.15 -8.94 -17.86
#